data_AF-A0A1G5PEX1-F1
#
_entry.id   AF-A0A1G5PEX1-F1
#
_cell.length_a   1.000
_cell.length_b   1.000
_cell.length_c   1.000
_cell.angle_alpha   90.00
_cell.angle_beta   90.00
_cell.angle_gamma   90.00
#
_symmetry.space_group_name_H-M   'P 1'
#
loop_
_entity.id
_entity.type
_entity.pdbx_description
1 polymer ?
#
loop_
_entity_poly.entity_id
_entity_poly.type
_entity_poly.pdbx_seq_one_letter_code
_entity_poly.pdbx_strand_id
1 'polypeptide(L)'
;MLVIHLESGRVINLERSVSTVNAYGIWEYHRSQSSSMWVPDYTPYRHLAVKPPDPAIGQKVTVAICKLGAPEEEWKPFRSGIAGFDGI
;
A
#
# COMPACT_ATOMS: atom_id res chain seq x y z
N MET A 1 11.52 -1.67 -6.41
CA MET A 1 10.60 -1.68 -5.25
C MET A 1 9.75 -0.40 -5.29
N LEU A 2 8.43 -0.45 -5.03
CA LEU A 2 7.59 0.76 -4.93
C LEU A 2 7.66 1.31 -3.51
N VAL A 3 7.89 2.61 -3.37
CA VAL A 3 8.02 3.31 -2.09
C VAL A 3 6.93 4.36 -1.99
N ILE A 4 6.16 4.36 -0.91
CA ILE A 4 5.11 5.36 -0.67
C ILE A 4 5.53 6.25 0.49
N HIS A 5 5.72 7.53 0.22
CA HIS A 5 5.92 8.56 1.23
C HIS A 5 4.57 9.12 1.65
N LEU A 6 4.05 8.68 2.79
CA LEU A 6 2.76 9.17 3.30
C LEU A 6 2.88 10.63 3.74
N GLU A 7 1.78 11.37 3.63
CA GLU A 7 1.69 12.77 4.10
C GLU A 7 2.00 12.90 5.62
N SER A 8 1.84 11.82 6.39
CA SER A 8 2.21 11.77 7.81
C SER A 8 3.71 11.62 8.08
N GLY A 9 4.56 11.56 7.05
CA GLY A 9 6.00 11.36 7.16
C GLY A 9 6.44 9.89 7.27
N ARG A 10 5.50 8.94 7.33
CA ARG A 10 5.82 7.50 7.31
C ARG A 10 6.13 7.03 5.89
N VAL A 11 7.06 6.09 5.77
CA VAL A 11 7.42 5.43 4.51
C VAL A 11 6.86 4.00 4.50
N ILE A 12 6.31 3.56 3.37
CA ILE A 12 5.87 2.19 3.13
C ILE A 12 6.62 1.62 1.92
N ASN A 13 7.28 0.49 2.12
CA ASN A 13 8.01 -0.22 1.07
C ASN A 13 7.19 -1.43 0.58
N LEU A 14 7.01 -1.51 -0.73
CA LEU A 14 6.17 -2.48 -1.42
C LEU A 14 6.99 -3.27 -2.45
N GLU A 15 6.93 -4.59 -2.35
CA GLU A 15 7.78 -5.50 -3.12
C GLU A 15 7.28 -5.68 -4.55
N ARG A 16 6.03 -6.13 -4.69
CA ARG A 16 5.44 -6.47 -5.99
C ARG A 16 3.92 -6.28 -5.98
N SER A 17 3.38 -5.98 -7.15
CA SER A 17 1.94 -6.04 -7.41
C SER A 17 1.49 -7.50 -7.53
N VAL A 18 0.35 -7.84 -6.93
CA VAL A 18 -0.21 -9.20 -6.94
C VAL A 18 -1.58 -9.28 -7.60
N SER A 19 -2.32 -8.17 -7.68
CA SER A 19 -3.60 -8.10 -8.40
C SER A 19 -4.03 -6.64 -8.61
N THR A 20 -5.14 -6.43 -9.30
CA THR A 20 -5.77 -5.11 -9.46
C THR A 20 -7.28 -5.23 -9.21
N VAL A 21 -7.84 -4.33 -8.41
CA VAL A 21 -9.25 -4.30 -8.02
C VAL A 21 -9.72 -2.84 -7.98
N ASN A 22 -10.86 -2.50 -8.58
CA ASN A 22 -11.45 -1.14 -8.54
C ASN A 22 -10.47 0.00 -8.92
N ALA A 23 -9.57 -0.24 -9.88
CA ALA A 23 -8.48 0.66 -10.26
C ALA A 23 -7.45 0.93 -9.14
N TYR A 24 -7.35 0.04 -8.15
CA TYR A 24 -6.24 -0.06 -7.22
C TYR A 24 -5.35 -1.23 -7.59
N GLY A 25 -4.04 -1.04 -7.58
CA GLY A 25 -3.06 -2.12 -7.57
C GLY A 25 -2.94 -2.65 -6.15
N ILE A 26 -3.01 -3.96 -5.98
CA ILE A 26 -2.79 -4.60 -4.69
C ILE A 26 -1.32 -5.01 -4.63
N TRP A 27 -0.59 -4.45 -3.69
CA TRP A 27 0.85 -4.65 -3.52
C TRP A 27 1.15 -5.40 -2.24
N GLU A 28 2.13 -6.31 -2.29
CA GLU A 28 2.69 -6.92 -1.09
C GLU A 28 3.69 -6.00 -0.40
N TYR A 29 3.63 -5.92 0.92
CA TYR A 29 4.66 -5.24 1.71
C TYR A 29 6.02 -5.93 1.55
N HIS A 30 7.09 -5.14 1.51
CA HIS A 30 8.45 -5.65 1.66
C HIS A 30 8.63 -6.19 3.09
N ARG A 31 8.68 -7.51 3.25
CA ARG A 31 8.50 -8.18 4.57
C ARG A 31 9.53 -7.80 5.64
N SER A 32 10.74 -7.42 5.26
CA SER A 32 11.77 -6.96 6.22
C SER A 32 11.78 -5.45 6.48
N GLN A 33 11.06 -4.65 5.68
CA GLN A 33 11.13 -3.19 5.74
C GLN A 33 9.80 -2.53 6.12
N SER A 34 8.68 -3.21 5.92
CA SER A 34 7.35 -2.66 6.22
C SER A 34 6.38 -3.77 6.64
N SER A 35 5.62 -3.49 7.69
CA SER A 35 4.45 -4.29 8.07
C SER A 35 3.39 -3.38 8.68
N SER A 36 2.13 -3.77 8.55
CA SER A 36 1.01 -3.08 9.18
C SER A 36 0.22 -4.06 10.03
N MET A 37 0.00 -3.71 11.30
CA MET A 37 -0.95 -4.40 12.17
C MET A 37 -2.12 -3.46 12.44
N TRP A 38 -3.31 -4.04 12.63
CA TRP A 38 -4.50 -3.28 12.97
C TRP A 38 -5.06 -3.77 14.31
N VAL A 39 -5.36 -2.83 15.20
CA VAL A 39 -6.01 -3.10 16.50
C VAL A 39 -7.52 -3.37 16.31
N PRO A 40 -8.15 -4.20 17.14
CA PRO A 40 -7.62 -4.87 18.35
C PRO A 40 -6.98 -6.24 18.10
N ASP A 41 -7.19 -6.86 16.93
CA ASP A 41 -6.82 -8.26 16.69
C ASP A 41 -5.33 -8.46 16.35
N TYR A 42 -4.56 -7.37 16.21
CA TYR A 42 -3.14 -7.33 15.84
C TYR A 42 -2.76 -8.21 14.64
N THR A 43 -3.74 -8.50 13.78
CA THR A 43 -3.52 -9.34 12.60
C THR A 43 -2.54 -8.62 11.67
N PRO A 44 -1.43 -9.26 11.26
CA PRO A 44 -0.50 -8.66 10.32
C PRO A 44 -1.12 -8.62 8.93
N TYR A 45 -1.26 -7.42 8.39
CA TYR A 45 -1.67 -7.20 7.01
C TYR A 45 -0.45 -7.29 6.10
N ARG A 46 -0.61 -8.04 5.01
CA ARG A 46 0.46 -8.29 4.03
C ARG A 46 0.30 -7.48 2.75
N HIS A 47 -0.82 -6.80 2.58
CA HIS A 47 -1.13 -6.08 1.35
C HIS A 47 -1.51 -4.62 1.61
N LEU A 48 -1.21 -3.79 0.62
CA LEU A 48 -1.65 -2.42 0.52
C LEU A 48 -2.30 -2.22 -0.86
N ALA A 49 -3.49 -1.64 -0.87
CA ALA A 49 -4.11 -1.16 -2.10
C ALA A 49 -3.53 0.22 -2.43
N VAL A 50 -3.17 0.46 -3.70
CA VAL A 50 -2.56 1.70 -4.21
C VAL A 50 -3.30 2.17 -5.46
N LYS A 51 -3.74 3.43 -5.49
CA LYS A 51 -4.37 4.06 -6.65
C LYS A 51 -3.63 5.34 -7.05
N PRO A 52 -3.28 5.53 -8.34
CA PRO A 52 -3.45 4.59 -9.45
C PRO A 52 -2.65 3.28 -9.29
N PRO A 53 -2.99 2.21 -10.03
CA PRO A 53 -2.42 0.88 -9.84
C PRO A 53 -0.94 0.79 -10.24
N ASP A 54 -0.53 1.63 -11.19
CA ASP A 54 0.84 1.79 -11.67
C ASP A 54 1.23 3.28 -11.57
N PRO A 55 1.64 3.75 -10.38
CA PRO A 55 1.93 5.15 -10.16
C PRO A 55 3.32 5.52 -10.70
N ALA A 56 3.42 6.67 -11.35
CA ALA A 56 4.70 7.25 -11.75
C ALA A 56 5.47 7.83 -10.55
N ILE A 57 6.79 7.99 -10.68
CA ILE A 57 7.63 8.69 -9.70
C ILE A 57 7.07 10.10 -9.46
N GLY A 58 6.94 10.50 -8.19
CA GLY A 58 6.42 11.80 -7.80
C GLY A 58 4.89 11.92 -7.87
N GLN A 59 4.19 10.88 -8.31
CA GLN A 59 2.73 10.92 -8.43
C GLN A 59 2.05 10.81 -7.08
N LYS A 60 0.98 11.61 -6.88
CA LYS A 60 0.10 11.47 -5.73
C LYS A 60 -0.69 10.17 -5.83
N VAL A 61 -0.67 9.40 -4.75
CA VAL A 61 -1.39 8.13 -4.62
C VAL A 61 -2.35 8.16 -3.44
N THR A 62 -3.41 7.38 -3.57
CA THR A 62 -4.28 6.99 -2.45
C THR A 62 -3.98 5.55 -2.08
N VAL A 63 -3.80 5.28 -0.80
CA VAL A 63 -3.47 3.93 -0.29
C VAL A 63 -4.37 3.50 0.85
N ALA A 64 -4.62 2.20 0.95
CA ALA A 64 -5.38 1.59 2.04
C ALA A 64 -4.80 0.23 2.43
N ILE A 65 -4.84 -0.12 3.72
CA ILE A 65 -4.40 -1.46 4.15
C ILE A 65 -5.55 -2.43 3.88
N CYS A 66 -5.26 -3.55 3.20
CA CYS A 66 -6.28 -4.52 2.81
C CYS A 66 -5.84 -5.96 3.07
N LYS A 67 -6.82 -6.86 3.20
CA LYS A 67 -6.62 -8.30 3.03
C LYS A 67 -6.90 -8.64 1.57
N LEU A 68 -6.20 -9.64 1.03
CA LEU A 68 -6.46 -10.11 -0.32
C LEU A 68 -7.89 -10.67 -0.40
N GLY A 69 -8.67 -10.21 -1.38
CA GLY A 69 -10.07 -10.61 -1.57
C GLY A 69 -11.10 -9.91 -0.66
N ALA A 70 -10.67 -9.09 0.32
CA ALA A 70 -11.60 -8.31 1.13
C ALA A 70 -12.21 -7.16 0.30
N PRO A 71 -13.52 -6.88 0.44
CA PRO A 71 -14.16 -5.75 -0.23
C PRO A 71 -13.57 -4.41 0.23
N GLU A 72 -13.64 -3.40 -0.63
CA GLU A 72 -13.05 -2.07 -0.40
C GLU A 72 -13.57 -1.39 0.88
N GLU A 73 -14.83 -1.64 1.23
CA GLU A 73 -15.49 -1.13 2.44
C GLU A 73 -14.82 -1.62 3.74
N GLU A 74 -14.15 -2.77 3.72
CA GLU A 74 -13.45 -3.34 4.87
C GLU A 74 -11.99 -2.86 5.00
N TRP A 75 -11.49 -2.16 3.98
CA TRP A 75 -10.11 -1.69 3.95
C TRP A 75 -9.89 -0.64 5.03
N LYS A 76 -8.69 -0.63 5.59
CA LYS A 76 -8.34 0.31 6.66
C LYS A 76 -8.05 1.69 6.07
N PRO A 77 -8.23 2.77 6.86
CA PRO A 77 -8.45 4.11 6.36
C PRO A 77 -7.54 4.52 5.21
N PHE A 78 -8.18 5.09 4.19
CA PHE A 78 -7.50 5.66 3.05
C PHE A 78 -6.58 6.80 3.48
N ARG A 79 -5.35 6.75 2.98
CA ARG A 79 -4.31 7.75 3.21
C ARG A 79 -3.75 8.21 1.88
N SER A 80 -3.22 9.43 1.87
CA SER A 80 -2.54 9.99 0.71
C SER A 80 -1.02 9.95 0.89
N GLY A 81 -0.31 9.84 -0.23
CA GLY A 81 1.15 9.89 -0.26
C GLY A 81 1.68 10.17 -1.65
N ILE A 82 3.00 10.17 -1.77
CA ILE A 82 3.73 10.32 -3.03
C ILE A 82 4.45 9.00 -3.35
N ALA A 83 4.30 8.53 -4.58
CA ALA A 83 5.02 7.37 -5.06
C ALA A 83 6.47 7.72 -5.41
N GLY A 84 7.39 6.86 -4.99
CA GLY A 84 8.79 6.81 -5.36
C GLY A 84 9.18 5.37 -5.67
N PHE A 85 10.39 5.15 -6.16
CA PHE A 85 10.90 3.82 -6.46
C PHE A 85 12.32 3.72 -5.93
N ASP A 86 12.62 2.59 -5.28
CA ASP A 86 13.97 2.26 -4.83
C ASP A 86 14.53 1.16 -5.75
N GLY A 87 15.72 1.42 -6.30
CA GLY A 87 16.37 0.63 -7.36
C GLY A 87 16.84 1.43 -8.58
N ILE A 88 17.67 2.46 -8.39
CA ILE A 88 18.67 2.85 -9.43
C ILE A 88 19.86 1.90 -9.29
#